data_AF-A0A938BY48-F1
#
_entry.id   AF-A0A938BY48-F1
#
_cell.length_a   1.000
_cell.length_b   1.000
_cell.length_c   1.000
_cell.angle_alpha   90.00
_cell.angle_beta   90.00
_cell.angle_gamma   90.00
#
_symmetry.space_group_name_H-M   'P 1'
#
loop_
_entity.id
_entity.type
_entity.pdbx_description
1 polymer ?
#
loop_
_entity_poly.entity_id
_entity_poly.type
_entity_poly.pdbx_seq_one_letter_code
_entity_poly.pdbx_strand_id
1 'polypeptide(L)'
;MRQLATADALNGNFITALKLNEEAVLRARQAPGLALGAHQHSALIHANLGDTDAAERAFARAEDAYRVAQRMPLAKLNEQLWLVTLARARADALRAKGKWADAEKALEAALNALAADRPFFEERLKLNPTANSEDGYRRIGETIRLVLARTRQKAGRLQAAERSQREALQSTLERVGRFHIETGRAVLSLAGIIADQGRFAESEVLAREAVSIPQKSGVAETSLWLADARRSLATALVTGEKHAEALKVFEAMRAGMARDAVVLARYNTDDLDWMHALLRTGQYKAAADKALRMRDKSRSDLGDRDGRTAMIRCFYASALYAMGDLARAGPEYGECLSPFLEWARSEGMAGNATIRTNARRTLVLEFNIDMQARAFREGRPVRGPNPVAQSFRLADIARGSNVQAALNASAARASISDPALADLARREQDAQLQVRELQVTLREQLALPPDQQVPAAIARMRQEAEALQKERAAIRAQIEQRFPDYADLTLPRPPNIEDIQKAMRPGEVMVTTYFGDRSGYIWAIPKQGAPIMASIPVSANAVAGSVATLRKALDAQASSIDEIPPFDVALAARLYEQVFKPVEAAWKDARALLFVPHGPLGALPIGLLPTAPV
;
A
#
# COMPACT_ATOMS: atom_id res chain seq x y z
N MET A 1 24.16 17.62 21.65
CA MET A 1 23.41 16.40 22.04
C MET A 1 22.09 16.26 21.29
N ARG A 2 21.05 17.06 21.53
CA ARG A 2 19.75 16.93 20.82
C ARG A 2 19.86 16.95 19.29
N GLN A 3 20.65 17.86 18.72
CA GLN A 3 20.87 17.91 17.26
C GLN A 3 21.58 16.67 16.72
N LEU A 4 22.52 16.09 17.49
CA LEU A 4 23.18 14.83 17.15
C LEU A 4 22.20 13.66 17.21
N ALA A 5 21.40 13.58 18.28
CA ALA A 5 20.32 12.60 18.40
C ALA A 5 19.35 12.68 17.21
N THR A 6 19.01 13.88 16.75
CA THR A 6 18.17 14.08 15.56
C THR A 6 18.86 13.58 14.29
N ALA A 7 20.14 13.87 14.11
CA ALA A 7 20.90 13.38 12.95
C ALA A 7 20.97 11.84 12.93
N ASP A 8 21.25 11.22 14.08
CA ASP A 8 21.28 9.77 14.23
C ASP A 8 19.91 9.13 13.96
N ALA A 9 18.83 9.68 14.54
CA ALA A 9 17.47 9.20 14.30
C ALA A 9 17.07 9.31 12.81
N LEU A 10 17.47 10.41 12.14
CA LEU A 10 17.23 10.58 10.71
C LEU A 10 18.02 9.62 9.82
N ASN A 11 19.08 9.00 10.35
CA ASN A 11 19.89 7.99 9.67
C ASN A 11 19.57 6.56 10.14
N GLY A 12 18.53 6.38 10.96
CA GLY A 12 18.09 5.07 11.45
C GLY A 12 18.84 4.55 12.68
N ASN A 13 19.74 5.33 13.28
CA ASN A 13 20.50 4.96 14.49
C ASN A 13 19.69 5.29 15.76
N PHE A 14 18.50 4.70 15.90
CA PHE A 14 17.55 5.08 16.95
C PHE A 14 18.04 4.78 18.37
N ILE A 15 18.87 3.74 18.58
CA ILE A 15 19.45 3.43 19.90
C ILE A 15 20.43 4.52 20.33
N THR A 16 21.33 4.92 19.42
CA THR A 16 22.29 6.00 19.66
C THR A 16 21.55 7.31 19.89
N ALA A 17 20.53 7.59 19.07
CA ALA A 17 19.69 8.76 19.23
C ALA A 17 18.99 8.79 20.60
N LEU A 18 18.47 7.65 21.07
CA LEU A 18 17.83 7.54 22.37
C LEU A 18 18.81 7.86 23.50
N LYS A 19 20.00 7.25 23.52
CA LYS A 19 21.04 7.50 24.52
C LYS A 19 21.46 8.97 24.56
N LEU A 20 21.73 9.56 23.39
CA LEU A 20 22.09 10.97 23.27
C LEU A 20 20.96 11.89 23.75
N ASN A 21 19.70 11.50 23.54
CA ASN A 21 18.56 12.28 23.99
C ASN A 21 18.29 12.12 25.49
N GLU A 22 18.50 10.94 26.07
CA GLU A 22 18.45 10.73 27.53
C GLU A 22 19.45 11.65 28.23
N GLU A 23 20.67 11.75 27.71
CA GLU A 23 21.66 12.68 28.23
C GLU A 23 21.22 14.16 28.06
N ALA A 24 20.59 14.49 26.94
CA ALA A 24 20.03 15.82 26.73
C ALA A 24 18.92 16.15 27.75
N VAL A 25 18.05 15.19 28.08
CA VAL A 25 17.02 15.31 29.12
C VAL A 25 17.66 15.55 30.49
N LEU A 26 18.70 14.78 30.84
CA LEU A 26 19.42 14.94 32.10
C LEU A 26 20.04 16.33 32.25
N ARG A 27 20.72 16.81 31.20
CA ARG A 27 21.34 18.14 31.19
C ARG A 27 20.31 19.28 31.19
N ALA A 28 19.11 19.03 30.68
CA ALA A 28 18.04 20.03 30.62
C ALA A 28 17.17 20.10 31.89
N ARG A 29 17.43 19.28 32.92
CA ARG A 29 16.60 19.19 34.15
C ARG A 29 16.31 20.54 34.82
N GLN A 30 17.26 21.48 34.78
CA GLN A 30 17.12 22.80 35.38
C GLN A 30 16.67 23.89 34.38
N ALA A 31 16.44 23.52 33.12
CA ALA A 31 16.02 24.42 32.05
C ALA A 31 14.72 23.92 31.40
N PRO A 32 13.54 24.19 32.00
CA PRO A 32 12.24 23.69 31.56
C PRO A 32 11.94 23.82 30.07
N GLY A 33 12.30 24.94 29.42
CA GLY A 33 12.13 25.11 27.98
C GLY A 33 13.01 24.18 27.13
N LEU A 34 14.23 23.88 27.58
CA LEU A 34 15.09 22.88 26.94
C LEU A 34 14.61 21.45 27.24
N ALA A 35 14.10 21.21 28.45
CA ALA A 35 13.54 19.92 28.85
C ALA A 35 12.30 19.57 28.01
N LEU A 36 11.43 20.54 27.76
CA LEU A 36 10.28 20.41 26.85
C LEU A 36 10.72 19.90 25.46
N GLY A 37 11.75 20.53 24.88
CA GLY A 37 12.29 20.12 23.58
C GLY A 37 12.93 18.72 23.60
N ALA A 38 13.59 18.34 24.69
CA ALA A 38 14.19 17.02 24.85
C ALA A 38 13.11 15.93 25.01
N HIS A 39 12.03 16.22 25.74
CA HIS A 39 10.89 15.31 25.88
C HIS A 39 10.08 15.15 24.58
N GLN A 40 9.90 16.22 23.80
CA GLN A 40 9.34 16.09 22.44
C GLN A 40 10.19 15.16 21.58
N HIS A 41 11.52 15.28 21.64
CA HIS A 41 12.40 14.41 20.88
C HIS A 41 12.36 12.95 21.37
N SER A 42 12.20 12.71 22.67
CA SER A 42 11.91 11.36 23.20
C SER A 42 10.62 10.80 22.62
N ALA A 43 9.55 11.60 22.54
CA ALA A 43 8.28 11.14 21.97
C ALA A 43 8.46 10.73 20.50
N LEU A 44 9.18 11.52 19.71
CA LEU A 44 9.52 11.18 18.32
C LEU A 44 10.32 9.87 18.21
N ILE A 45 11.38 9.72 19.01
CA ILE A 45 12.24 8.52 18.95
C ILE A 45 11.43 7.28 19.33
N HIS A 46 10.68 7.31 20.43
CA HIS A 46 9.85 6.19 20.85
C HIS A 46 8.73 5.87 19.85
N ALA A 47 8.12 6.89 19.24
CA ALA A 47 7.14 6.69 18.18
C ALA A 47 7.73 5.95 16.98
N ASN A 48 8.95 6.30 16.54
CA ASN A 48 9.65 5.60 15.46
C ASN A 48 10.13 4.18 15.86
N LEU A 49 10.30 3.93 17.16
CA LEU A 49 10.63 2.61 17.71
C LEU A 49 9.38 1.72 17.92
N GLY A 50 8.18 2.29 17.77
CA GLY A 50 6.91 1.59 18.04
C GLY A 50 6.59 1.41 19.52
N ASP A 51 7.31 2.09 20.43
CA ASP A 51 7.00 2.08 21.86
C ASP A 51 5.96 3.16 22.17
N THR A 52 4.70 2.81 21.96
CA THR A 52 3.53 3.68 22.10
C THR A 52 3.44 4.28 23.50
N ASP A 53 3.56 3.49 24.56
CA ASP A 53 3.51 4.04 25.93
C ASP A 53 4.70 4.94 26.24
N ALA A 54 5.91 4.60 25.77
CA ALA A 54 7.05 5.47 26.04
C ALA A 54 6.92 6.81 25.30
N ALA A 55 6.32 6.81 24.11
CA ALA A 55 5.98 8.02 23.39
C ALA A 55 4.95 8.87 24.16
N GLU A 56 3.92 8.25 24.73
CA GLU A 56 2.94 8.93 25.60
C GLU A 56 3.54 9.47 26.89
N ARG A 57 4.36 8.67 27.58
CA ARG A 57 5.06 9.12 28.79
C ARG A 57 5.98 10.29 28.48
N ALA A 58 6.65 10.27 27.33
CA ALA A 58 7.46 11.38 26.88
C ALA A 58 6.61 12.63 26.59
N PHE A 59 5.43 12.47 25.99
CA PHE A 59 4.48 13.57 25.81
C PHE A 59 3.97 14.14 27.15
N ALA A 60 3.58 13.30 28.11
CA ALA A 60 3.17 13.76 29.44
C ALA A 60 4.29 14.55 30.16
N ARG A 61 5.54 14.09 30.06
CA ARG A 61 6.70 14.84 30.57
C ARG A 61 6.93 16.16 29.85
N ALA A 62 6.64 16.23 28.55
CA ALA A 62 6.66 17.48 27.79
C ALA A 62 5.59 18.46 28.32
N GLU A 63 4.38 17.99 28.62
CA GLU A 63 3.33 18.81 29.24
C GLU A 63 3.77 19.35 30.61
N ASP A 64 4.37 18.51 31.45
CA ASP A 64 4.88 18.93 32.77
C ASP A 64 5.97 19.99 32.64
N ALA A 65 6.96 19.76 31.75
CA ALA A 65 8.01 20.72 31.48
C ALA A 65 7.45 22.05 30.95
N TYR A 66 6.42 22.01 30.10
CA TYR A 66 5.72 23.20 29.62
C TYR A 66 5.06 23.99 30.76
N ARG A 67 4.31 23.32 31.66
CA ARG A 67 3.66 23.98 32.81
C ARG A 67 4.67 24.69 33.72
N VAL A 68 5.86 24.10 33.89
CA VAL A 68 6.95 24.75 34.64
C VAL A 68 7.56 25.91 33.85
N ALA A 69 7.80 25.74 32.54
CA ALA A 69 8.37 26.77 31.69
C ALA A 69 7.50 28.05 31.62
N GLN A 70 6.17 27.91 31.64
CA GLN A 70 5.23 29.04 31.66
C GLN A 70 5.41 29.98 32.87
N ARG A 71 6.04 29.51 33.94
CA ARG A 71 6.29 30.29 35.16
C ARG A 71 7.66 30.98 35.16
N MET A 72 8.49 30.77 34.14
CA MET A 72 9.84 31.32 34.05
C MET A 72 9.86 32.76 33.54
N PRO A 73 10.94 33.52 33.81
CA PRO A 73 11.19 34.78 33.13
C PRO A 73 11.19 34.60 31.60
N LEU A 74 10.71 35.61 30.86
CA LEU A 74 10.58 35.58 29.40
C LEU A 74 9.65 34.46 28.85
N ALA A 75 8.76 33.91 29.68
CA ALA A 75 7.78 32.90 29.23
C ALA A 75 6.92 33.41 28.05
N LYS A 76 6.40 34.64 28.15
CA LYS A 76 5.61 35.26 27.06
C LYS A 76 6.36 35.30 25.73
N LEU A 77 7.67 35.56 25.78
CA LEU A 77 8.51 35.64 24.59
C LEU A 77 8.71 34.28 23.93
N ASN A 78 8.53 33.16 24.64
CA ASN A 78 8.78 31.80 24.11
C ASN A 78 7.52 30.93 24.04
N GLU A 79 6.39 31.42 24.54
CA GLU A 79 5.16 30.64 24.72
C GLU A 79 4.69 29.99 23.43
N GLN A 80 4.65 30.75 22.32
CA GLN A 80 4.21 30.21 21.03
C GLN A 80 5.16 29.13 20.52
N LEU A 81 6.48 29.34 20.59
CA LEU A 81 7.47 28.32 20.23
C LEU A 81 7.39 27.06 21.12
N TRP A 82 7.04 27.20 22.40
CA TRP A 82 6.79 26.07 23.29
C TRP A 82 5.51 25.32 22.92
N LEU A 83 4.44 26.03 22.54
CA LEU A 83 3.21 25.42 22.01
C LEU A 83 3.47 24.65 20.72
N VAL A 84 4.31 25.16 19.81
CA VAL A 84 4.80 24.41 18.63
C VAL A 84 5.42 23.08 19.07
N THR A 85 6.30 23.13 20.07
CA THR A 85 7.01 21.94 20.56
C THR A 85 6.07 20.95 21.22
N LEU A 86 5.13 21.42 22.04
CA LEU A 86 4.14 20.59 22.72
C LEU A 86 3.18 19.92 21.75
N ALA A 87 2.68 20.68 20.77
CA ALA A 87 1.78 20.18 19.74
C ALA A 87 2.45 19.09 18.87
N ARG A 88 3.75 19.25 18.57
CA ARG A 88 4.55 18.20 17.91
C ARG A 88 4.72 16.95 18.77
N ALA A 89 4.98 17.09 20.07
CA ALA A 89 5.08 15.95 20.98
C ALA A 89 3.76 15.16 21.04
N ARG A 90 2.63 15.88 21.10
CA ARG A 90 1.29 15.28 21.03
C ARG A 90 1.08 14.53 19.72
N ALA A 91 1.47 15.15 18.60
CA ALA A 91 1.36 14.53 17.29
C ALA A 91 2.18 13.23 17.20
N ASP A 92 3.42 13.21 17.70
CA ASP A 92 4.26 12.01 17.68
C ASP A 92 3.65 10.86 18.51
N ALA A 93 3.12 11.14 19.69
CA ALA A 93 2.41 10.15 20.51
C ALA A 93 1.12 9.62 19.82
N LEU A 94 0.36 10.49 19.16
CA LEU A 94 -0.85 10.10 18.42
C LEU A 94 -0.52 9.26 17.19
N ARG A 95 0.56 9.61 16.46
CA ARG A 95 1.05 8.85 15.30
C ARG A 95 1.51 7.46 15.70
N ALA A 96 2.18 7.31 16.84
CA ALA A 96 2.57 6.01 17.38
C ALA A 96 1.36 5.07 17.58
N LYS A 97 0.19 5.64 17.92
CA LYS A 97 -1.07 4.90 18.07
C LYS A 97 -1.88 4.73 16.77
N GLY A 98 -1.37 5.20 15.63
CA GLY A 98 -2.13 5.25 14.38
C GLY A 98 -3.33 6.22 14.40
N LYS A 99 -3.40 7.16 15.35
CA LYS A 99 -4.46 8.19 15.41
C LYS A 99 -4.15 9.35 14.47
N TRP A 100 -4.15 9.06 13.16
CA TRP A 100 -3.67 9.96 12.12
C TRP A 100 -4.44 11.29 12.02
N ALA A 101 -5.76 11.27 12.20
CA ALA A 101 -6.59 12.48 12.14
C ALA A 101 -6.34 13.43 13.33
N ASP A 102 -6.17 12.90 14.53
CA ASP A 102 -5.84 13.72 15.71
C ASP A 102 -4.39 14.22 15.64
N ALA A 103 -3.47 13.40 15.12
CA ALA A 103 -2.10 13.82 14.86
C ALA A 103 -2.03 14.95 13.81
N GLU A 104 -2.86 14.89 12.77
CA GLU A 104 -3.01 15.96 11.78
C GLU A 104 -3.42 17.27 12.46
N LYS A 105 -4.48 17.26 13.27
CA LYS A 105 -4.93 18.45 14.03
C LYS A 105 -3.83 19.01 14.93
N ALA A 106 -3.07 18.13 15.60
CA ALA A 106 -1.96 18.55 16.45
C ALA A 106 -0.83 19.22 15.64
N LEU A 107 -0.52 18.74 14.43
CA LEU A 107 0.47 19.36 13.54
C LEU A 107 -0.02 20.67 12.93
N GLU A 108 -1.31 20.78 12.61
CA GLU A 108 -1.93 22.05 12.18
C GLU A 108 -1.87 23.09 13.31
N ALA A 109 -2.17 22.69 14.55
CA ALA A 109 -1.99 23.56 15.71
C ALA A 109 -0.53 24.01 15.88
N ALA A 110 0.44 23.13 15.61
CA ALA A 110 1.86 23.51 15.61
C ALA A 110 2.20 24.55 14.53
N LEU A 111 1.63 24.47 13.33
CA LEU A 111 1.82 25.49 12.28
C LEU A 111 1.18 26.82 12.66
N ASN A 112 -0.02 26.79 13.25
CA ASN A 112 -0.70 28.00 13.71
C ASN A 112 0.07 28.70 14.83
N ALA A 113 0.57 27.93 15.81
CA ALA A 113 1.43 28.45 16.87
C ALA A 113 2.75 29.02 16.29
N LEU A 114 3.34 28.37 15.29
CA LEU A 114 4.53 28.89 14.63
C LEU A 114 4.25 30.22 13.91
N ALA A 115 3.12 30.35 13.22
CA ALA A 115 2.73 31.61 12.59
C ALA A 115 2.54 32.73 13.64
N ALA A 116 1.88 32.42 14.77
CA ALA A 116 1.73 33.34 15.89
C ALA A 116 3.05 33.70 16.59
N ASP A 117 4.06 32.83 16.49
CA ASP A 117 5.40 33.02 17.05
C ASP A 117 6.25 34.02 16.26
N ARG A 118 5.88 34.38 15.01
CA ARG A 118 6.71 35.23 14.15
C ARG A 118 7.16 36.55 14.78
N PRO A 119 6.28 37.41 15.33
CA PRO A 119 6.72 38.65 15.96
C PRO A 119 7.65 38.40 17.17
N PHE A 120 7.41 37.34 17.94
CA PHE A 120 8.26 36.98 19.08
C PHE A 120 9.63 36.46 18.62
N PHE A 121 9.68 35.75 17.49
CA PHE A 121 10.95 35.33 16.87
C PHE A 121 11.80 36.53 16.48
N GLU A 122 11.22 37.57 15.89
CA GLU A 122 11.94 38.80 15.51
C GLU A 122 12.52 39.51 16.74
N GLU A 123 11.80 39.51 17.86
CA GLU A 123 12.30 40.03 19.13
C GLU A 123 13.45 39.16 19.68
N ARG A 124 13.30 37.82 19.68
CA ARG A 124 14.39 36.90 20.08
C ARG A 124 15.63 37.04 19.21
N LEU A 125 15.45 37.26 17.90
CA LEU A 125 16.54 37.48 16.95
C LEU A 125 17.31 38.77 17.27
N LYS A 126 16.62 39.85 17.64
CA LYS A 126 17.27 41.10 18.09
C LYS A 126 18.04 40.92 19.39
N LEU A 127 17.46 40.17 20.35
CA LEU A 127 18.08 39.94 21.66
C LEU A 127 19.29 39.01 21.59
N ASN A 128 19.26 38.00 20.72
CA ASN A 128 20.34 37.04 20.57
C ASN A 128 20.47 36.57 19.11
N PRO A 129 21.17 37.33 18.25
CA PRO A 129 21.29 37.04 16.83
C PRO A 129 22.20 35.85 16.50
N THR A 130 23.01 35.39 17.47
CA THR A 130 23.85 34.20 17.27
C THR A 130 23.13 32.91 17.62
N ALA A 131 22.17 32.95 18.55
CA ALA A 131 21.35 31.79 18.92
C ALA A 131 20.12 31.59 18.03
N ASN A 132 19.71 32.61 17.27
CA ASN A 132 18.53 32.59 16.43
C ASN A 132 18.90 32.89 14.97
N SER A 133 18.30 32.18 14.02
CA SER A 133 18.50 32.44 12.58
C SER A 133 17.19 32.27 11.83
N GLU A 134 16.98 33.11 10.82
CA GLU A 134 15.83 33.02 9.92
C GLU A 134 15.76 31.63 9.27
N ASP A 135 16.89 31.08 8.83
CA ASP A 135 16.99 29.73 8.28
C ASP A 135 16.55 28.66 9.28
N GLY A 136 17.02 28.74 10.52
CA GLY A 136 16.63 27.82 11.59
C GLY A 136 15.14 27.88 11.88
N TYR A 137 14.56 29.08 11.85
CA TYR A 137 13.14 29.32 12.06
C TYR A 137 12.29 28.75 10.91
N ARG A 138 12.65 29.03 9.65
CA ARG A 138 12.00 28.47 8.45
C ARG A 138 12.03 26.94 8.45
N ARG A 139 13.16 26.35 8.87
CA ARG A 139 13.34 24.89 8.95
C ARG A 139 12.38 24.20 9.93
N ILE A 140 11.94 24.88 10.99
CA ILE A 140 10.91 24.35 11.90
C ILE A 140 9.60 24.14 11.14
N GLY A 141 9.15 25.15 10.39
CA GLY A 141 7.93 25.06 9.57
C GLY A 141 8.02 23.99 8.49
N GLU A 142 9.16 23.89 7.80
CA GLU A 142 9.43 22.83 6.82
C GLU A 142 9.31 21.44 7.46
N THR A 143 9.93 21.23 8.61
CA THR A 143 9.88 19.94 9.33
C THR A 143 8.46 19.56 9.72
N ILE A 144 7.66 20.52 10.21
CA ILE A 144 6.26 20.28 10.58
C ILE A 144 5.45 19.91 9.34
N ARG A 145 5.62 20.63 8.22
CA ARG A 145 4.91 20.33 6.96
C ARG A 145 5.31 18.97 6.37
N LEU A 146 6.58 18.58 6.45
CA LEU A 146 7.05 17.25 6.03
C LEU A 146 6.40 16.14 6.85
N VAL A 147 6.28 16.32 8.17
CA VAL A 147 5.61 15.36 9.05
C VAL A 147 4.11 15.35 8.81
N LEU A 148 3.49 16.51 8.60
CA LEU A 148 2.08 16.66 8.25
C LEU A 148 1.74 15.99 6.92
N ALA A 149 2.59 16.13 5.91
CA ALA A 149 2.46 15.45 4.63
C ALA A 149 2.41 13.93 4.82
N ARG A 150 3.36 13.35 5.57
CA ARG A 150 3.37 11.91 5.88
C ARG A 150 2.17 11.47 6.70
N THR A 151 1.76 12.24 7.70
CA THR A 151 0.55 11.97 8.51
C THR A 151 -0.70 11.94 7.62
N ARG A 152 -0.86 12.92 6.73
CA ARG A 152 -1.96 12.98 5.76
C ARG A 152 -1.91 11.83 4.76
N GLN A 153 -0.72 11.45 4.29
CA GLN A 153 -0.53 10.28 3.42
C GLN A 153 -0.95 8.98 4.13
N LYS A 154 -0.53 8.78 5.38
CA LYS A 154 -0.93 7.63 6.20
C LYS A 154 -2.43 7.60 6.50
N ALA A 155 -3.07 8.76 6.59
CA ALA A 155 -4.51 8.93 6.71
C ALA A 155 -5.28 8.78 5.37
N GLY A 156 -4.60 8.51 4.24
CA GLY A 156 -5.21 8.42 2.91
C GLY A 156 -5.59 9.77 2.28
N ARG A 157 -5.30 10.91 2.92
CA ARG A 157 -5.60 12.26 2.42
C ARG A 157 -4.51 12.76 1.46
N LEU A 158 -4.33 12.04 0.34
CA LEU A 158 -3.18 12.22 -0.57
C LEU A 158 -3.07 13.62 -1.19
N GLN A 159 -4.19 14.29 -1.48
CA GLN A 159 -4.18 15.67 -2.03
C GLN A 159 -3.70 16.69 -0.99
N ALA A 160 -4.16 16.57 0.25
CA ALA A 160 -3.70 17.41 1.34
C ALA A 160 -2.23 17.12 1.68
N ALA A 161 -1.81 15.86 1.58
CA ALA A 161 -0.41 15.46 1.73
C ALA A 161 0.48 16.14 0.69
N GLU A 162 0.09 16.10 -0.59
CA GLU A 162 0.81 16.76 -1.68
C GLU A 162 0.96 18.26 -1.44
N ARG A 163 -0.13 18.95 -1.10
CA ARG A 163 -0.08 20.40 -0.80
C ARG A 163 0.97 20.72 0.27
N SER A 164 0.92 19.99 1.38
CA SER A 164 1.87 20.16 2.50
C SER A 164 3.31 19.94 2.05
N GLN A 165 3.52 18.92 1.22
CA GLN A 165 4.84 18.55 0.73
C GLN A 165 5.38 19.56 -0.29
N ARG A 166 4.54 20.09 -1.16
CA ARG A 166 4.91 21.16 -2.11
C ARG A 166 5.29 22.45 -1.38
N GLU A 167 4.52 22.85 -0.37
CA GLU A 167 4.85 24.01 0.48
C GLU A 167 6.17 23.83 1.23
N ALA A 168 6.45 22.62 1.75
CA ALA A 168 7.72 22.30 2.38
C ALA A 168 8.89 22.36 1.37
N LEU A 169 8.72 21.72 0.20
CA LEU A 169 9.71 21.69 -0.87
C LEU A 169 10.03 23.09 -1.39
N GLN A 170 9.02 23.94 -1.60
CA GLN A 170 9.23 25.32 -2.02
C GLN A 170 10.09 26.10 -1.02
N SER A 171 9.74 26.06 0.28
CA SER A 171 10.55 26.74 1.31
C SER A 171 11.97 26.19 1.37
N THR A 172 12.13 24.87 1.19
CA THR A 172 13.46 24.22 1.21
C THR A 172 14.29 24.67 0.00
N LEU A 173 13.69 24.73 -1.20
CA LEU A 173 14.36 25.23 -2.41
C LEU A 173 14.80 26.68 -2.26
N GLU A 174 13.96 27.54 -1.68
CA GLU A 174 14.31 28.95 -1.43
C GLU A 174 15.44 29.10 -0.41
N ARG A 175 15.50 28.22 0.60
CA ARG A 175 16.49 28.30 1.69
C ARG A 175 17.85 27.70 1.33
N VAL A 176 17.90 26.53 0.69
CA VAL A 176 19.15 25.77 0.47
C VAL A 176 19.43 25.42 -0.99
N GLY A 177 18.51 25.75 -1.90
CA GLY A 177 18.67 25.51 -3.33
C GLY A 177 18.44 24.05 -3.76
N ARG A 178 18.63 23.80 -5.06
CA ARG A 178 18.29 22.53 -5.73
C ARG A 178 19.17 21.36 -5.28
N PHE A 179 20.47 21.57 -5.17
CA PHE A 179 21.47 20.50 -4.96
C PHE A 179 21.82 20.30 -3.48
N HIS A 180 20.80 20.31 -2.62
CA HIS A 180 20.93 20.07 -1.19
C HIS A 180 20.19 18.80 -0.76
N ILE A 181 20.71 18.12 0.27
CA ILE A 181 20.16 16.85 0.78
C ILE A 181 18.72 17.00 1.27
N GLU A 182 18.37 18.14 1.88
CA GLU A 182 17.01 18.39 2.36
C GLU A 182 16.03 18.56 1.19
N THR A 183 16.44 19.21 0.10
CA THR A 183 15.68 19.31 -1.14
C THR A 183 15.46 17.93 -1.74
N GLY A 184 16.51 17.12 -1.85
CA GLY A 184 16.41 15.76 -2.37
C GLY A 184 15.45 14.87 -1.57
N ARG A 185 15.48 14.94 -0.24
CA ARG A 185 14.52 14.22 0.64
C ARG A 185 13.08 14.71 0.44
N ALA A 186 12.90 16.01 0.24
CA ALA A 186 11.58 16.60 -0.01
C ALA A 186 11.02 16.18 -1.39
N VAL A 187 11.85 16.15 -2.43
CA VAL A 187 11.47 15.65 -3.77
C VAL A 187 11.13 14.16 -3.71
N LEU A 188 11.95 13.35 -3.04
CA LEU A 188 11.72 11.92 -2.87
C LEU A 188 10.38 11.62 -2.19
N SER A 189 10.08 12.37 -1.11
CA SER A 189 8.81 12.22 -0.39
C SER A 189 7.62 12.62 -1.27
N LEU A 190 7.76 13.68 -2.07
CA LEU A 190 6.73 14.09 -3.03
C LEU A 190 6.50 13.02 -4.10
N ALA A 191 7.55 12.44 -4.66
CA ALA A 191 7.45 11.36 -5.65
C ALA A 191 6.62 10.18 -5.14
N GLY A 192 6.79 9.79 -3.87
CA GLY A 192 6.00 8.76 -3.22
C GLY A 192 4.52 9.11 -3.06
N ILE A 193 4.21 10.35 -2.64
CA ILE A 193 2.82 10.83 -2.53
C ILE A 193 2.13 10.84 -3.90
N ILE A 194 2.82 11.33 -4.93
CA ILE A 194 2.31 11.37 -6.31
C ILE A 194 2.11 9.95 -6.88
N ALA A 195 2.98 9.00 -6.54
CA ALA A 195 2.82 7.59 -6.91
C ALA A 195 1.56 6.98 -6.28
N ASP A 196 1.33 7.24 -4.98
CA ASP A 196 0.14 6.72 -4.28
C ASP A 196 -1.17 7.31 -4.84
N GLN A 197 -1.12 8.49 -5.48
CA GLN A 197 -2.25 9.08 -6.22
C GLN A 197 -2.47 8.48 -7.62
N GLY A 198 -1.56 7.64 -8.13
CA GLY A 198 -1.64 7.07 -9.47
C GLY A 198 -1.06 7.92 -10.60
N ARG A 199 -0.45 9.06 -10.27
CA ARG A 199 0.18 9.98 -11.25
C ARG A 199 1.60 9.52 -11.59
N PHE A 200 1.72 8.33 -12.19
CA PHE A 200 3.01 7.64 -12.33
C PHE A 200 4.03 8.38 -13.20
N ALA A 201 3.59 9.03 -14.29
CA ALA A 201 4.50 9.80 -15.14
C ALA A 201 5.17 10.95 -14.38
N GLU A 202 4.41 11.67 -13.54
CA GLU A 202 4.96 12.76 -12.72
C GLU A 202 5.81 12.22 -11.56
N SER A 203 5.39 11.12 -10.93
CA SER A 203 6.18 10.44 -9.91
C SER A 203 7.54 10.00 -10.45
N GLU A 204 7.58 9.46 -11.67
CA GLU A 204 8.82 9.07 -12.34
C GLU A 204 9.75 10.27 -12.55
N VAL A 205 9.24 11.40 -13.03
CA VAL A 205 10.03 12.64 -13.21
C VAL A 205 10.63 13.08 -11.88
N LEU A 206 9.83 13.15 -10.82
CA LEU A 206 10.29 13.52 -9.49
C LEU A 206 11.31 12.52 -8.93
N ALA A 207 11.09 11.22 -9.11
CA ALA A 207 12.00 10.20 -8.62
C ALA A 207 13.35 10.21 -9.37
N ARG A 208 13.36 10.48 -10.68
CA ARG A 208 14.60 10.69 -11.44
C ARG A 208 15.38 11.91 -10.93
N GLU A 209 14.69 13.01 -10.62
CA GLU A 209 15.32 14.18 -9.99
C GLU A 209 15.88 13.85 -8.60
N ALA A 210 15.13 13.10 -7.78
CA ALA A 210 15.61 12.65 -6.47
C ALA A 210 16.86 11.76 -6.55
N VAL A 211 17.06 11.01 -7.65
CA VAL A 211 18.30 10.26 -7.94
C VAL A 211 19.40 11.18 -8.46
N SER A 212 19.07 12.18 -9.28
CA SER A 212 20.04 13.11 -9.87
C SER A 212 20.71 14.02 -8.85
N ILE A 213 19.97 14.51 -7.84
CA ILE A 213 20.51 15.38 -6.79
C ILE A 213 21.71 14.73 -6.08
N PRO A 214 21.64 13.51 -5.49
CA PRO A 214 22.79 12.86 -4.87
C PRO A 214 23.97 12.68 -5.82
N GLN A 215 23.69 12.26 -7.06
CA GLN A 215 24.73 11.99 -8.05
C GLN A 215 25.51 13.25 -8.41
N LYS A 216 24.81 14.37 -8.64
CA LYS A 216 25.43 15.67 -8.95
C LYS A 216 26.12 16.30 -7.76
N SER A 217 25.67 15.99 -6.54
CA SER A 217 26.33 16.40 -5.29
C SER A 217 27.54 15.52 -4.92
N GLY A 218 27.92 14.55 -5.75
CA GLY A 218 29.11 13.70 -5.51
C GLY A 218 28.93 12.68 -4.38
N VAL A 219 27.68 12.34 -4.02
CA VAL A 219 27.39 11.35 -2.99
C VAL A 219 27.81 9.95 -3.46
N ALA A 220 28.47 9.19 -2.59
CA ALA A 220 28.95 7.84 -2.89
C ALA A 220 27.82 6.88 -3.30
N GLU A 221 28.16 5.91 -4.15
CA GLU A 221 27.24 4.87 -4.64
C GLU A 221 26.71 3.94 -3.52
N THR A 222 27.39 3.88 -2.38
CA THR A 222 26.99 3.14 -1.17
C THR A 222 26.03 3.93 -0.27
N SER A 223 25.66 5.16 -0.66
CA SER A 223 24.77 6.00 0.13
C SER A 223 23.36 5.42 0.24
N LEU A 224 22.89 5.22 1.47
CA LEU A 224 21.52 4.81 1.77
C LEU A 224 20.49 5.75 1.13
N TRP A 225 20.79 7.04 1.08
CA TRP A 225 19.90 8.02 0.47
C TRP A 225 19.77 7.83 -1.06
N LEU A 226 20.89 7.60 -1.76
CA LEU A 226 20.85 7.28 -3.19
C LEU A 226 20.13 5.95 -3.44
N ALA A 227 20.32 4.97 -2.56
CA ALA A 227 19.63 3.69 -2.64
C ALA A 227 18.11 3.85 -2.47
N ASP A 228 17.64 4.65 -1.51
CA ASP A 228 16.22 4.95 -1.31
C ASP A 228 15.60 5.73 -2.48
N ALA A 229 16.36 6.66 -3.07
CA ALA A 229 15.95 7.38 -4.28
C ALA A 229 15.78 6.42 -5.47
N ARG A 230 16.74 5.49 -5.67
CA ARG A 230 16.64 4.45 -6.70
C ARG A 230 15.49 3.49 -6.45
N ARG A 231 15.25 3.07 -5.20
CA ARG A 231 14.10 2.24 -4.84
C ARG A 231 12.79 2.93 -5.25
N SER A 232 12.65 4.22 -4.94
CA SER A 232 11.44 4.97 -5.28
C SER A 232 11.26 5.15 -6.78
N LEU A 233 12.35 5.37 -7.54
CA LEU A 233 12.31 5.38 -9.00
C LEU A 233 11.89 4.01 -9.56
N ALA A 234 12.46 2.93 -9.06
CA ALA A 234 12.11 1.58 -9.49
C ALA A 234 10.62 1.28 -9.23
N THR A 235 10.12 1.63 -8.04
CA THR A 235 8.68 1.56 -7.72
C THR A 235 7.82 2.34 -8.71
N ALA A 236 8.17 3.61 -9.00
CA ALA A 236 7.42 4.44 -9.95
C ALA A 236 7.37 3.81 -11.36
N LEU A 237 8.50 3.23 -11.80
CA LEU A 237 8.60 2.50 -13.06
C LEU A 237 7.75 1.23 -13.07
N VAL A 238 7.70 0.47 -11.96
CA VAL A 238 6.83 -0.72 -11.86
C VAL A 238 5.36 -0.33 -11.99
N THR A 239 4.95 0.74 -11.32
CA THR A 239 3.56 1.23 -11.39
C THR A 239 3.21 1.86 -12.74
N GLY A 240 4.20 2.39 -13.46
CA GLY A 240 4.08 2.84 -14.85
C GLY A 240 4.27 1.73 -15.88
N GLU A 241 4.22 0.45 -15.48
CA GLU A 241 4.39 -0.75 -16.32
C GLU A 241 5.74 -0.89 -17.05
N LYS A 242 6.71 -0.04 -16.73
CA LYS A 242 8.09 -0.07 -17.26
C LYS A 242 8.96 -1.08 -16.50
N HIS A 243 8.50 -2.33 -16.43
CA HIS A 243 9.12 -3.36 -15.57
C HIS A 243 10.58 -3.65 -15.91
N ALA A 244 10.95 -3.70 -17.20
CA ALA A 244 12.33 -3.95 -17.60
C ALA A 244 13.29 -2.82 -17.17
N GLU A 245 12.83 -1.57 -17.21
CA GLU A 245 13.61 -0.43 -16.72
C GLU A 245 13.71 -0.44 -15.19
N ALA A 246 12.61 -0.75 -14.50
CA ALA A 246 12.61 -0.90 -13.05
C ALA A 246 13.65 -1.92 -12.57
N LEU A 247 13.78 -3.06 -13.25
CA LEU A 247 14.80 -4.07 -12.93
C LEU A 247 16.23 -3.54 -13.06
N LYS A 248 16.52 -2.73 -14.09
CA LYS A 248 17.83 -2.08 -14.23
C LYS A 248 18.11 -1.17 -13.04
N VAL A 249 17.12 -0.42 -12.57
CA VAL A 249 17.26 0.48 -11.41
C VAL A 249 17.47 -0.30 -10.12
N PHE A 250 16.72 -1.39 -9.89
CA PHE A 250 16.92 -2.27 -8.73
C PHE A 250 18.31 -2.90 -8.72
N GLU A 251 18.81 -3.38 -9.87
CA GLU A 251 20.16 -3.92 -9.98
C GLU A 251 21.23 -2.86 -9.76
N ALA A 252 21.05 -1.64 -10.30
CA ALA A 252 21.97 -0.53 -10.04
C ALA A 252 22.01 -0.14 -8.55
N MET A 253 20.86 -0.12 -7.88
CA MET A 253 20.76 0.07 -6.44
C MET A 253 21.57 -1.01 -5.70
N ARG A 254 21.32 -2.29 -5.97
CA ARG A 254 22.04 -3.41 -5.33
C ARG A 254 23.54 -3.37 -5.61
N ALA A 255 23.94 -3.09 -6.85
CA ALA A 255 25.34 -3.03 -7.25
C ALA A 255 26.09 -1.88 -6.56
N GLY A 256 25.45 -0.72 -6.36
CA GLY A 256 26.01 0.37 -5.57
C GLY A 256 26.29 -0.05 -4.13
N MET A 257 25.32 -0.70 -3.49
CA MET A 257 25.47 -1.22 -2.11
C MET A 257 26.52 -2.32 -2.00
N ALA A 258 26.63 -3.18 -3.02
CA ALA A 258 27.58 -4.29 -3.04
C ALA A 258 29.06 -3.87 -3.09
N ARG A 259 29.36 -2.57 -3.29
CA ARG A 259 30.73 -2.03 -3.16
C ARG A 259 31.23 -2.02 -1.72
N ASP A 260 30.34 -2.15 -0.74
CA ASP A 260 30.66 -2.26 0.67
C ASP A 260 29.82 -3.39 1.30
N ALA A 261 30.50 -4.46 1.71
CA ALA A 261 29.85 -5.65 2.26
C ALA A 261 29.10 -5.36 3.57
N VAL A 262 29.57 -4.41 4.39
CA VAL A 262 28.92 -4.03 5.65
C VAL A 262 27.63 -3.28 5.35
N VAL A 263 27.68 -2.35 4.40
CA VAL A 263 26.51 -1.59 3.96
C VAL A 263 25.48 -2.49 3.28
N LEU A 264 25.92 -3.40 2.41
CA LEU A 264 25.03 -4.38 1.76
C LEU A 264 24.35 -5.29 2.79
N ALA A 265 25.08 -5.78 3.80
CA ALA A 265 24.52 -6.64 4.84
C ALA A 265 23.49 -5.91 5.71
N ARG A 266 23.63 -4.59 5.87
CA ARG A 266 22.72 -3.75 6.65
C ARG A 266 21.53 -3.23 5.84
N TYR A 267 21.64 -3.15 4.52
CA TYR A 267 20.59 -2.60 3.67
C TYR A 267 19.60 -3.66 3.21
N ASN A 268 18.32 -3.45 3.52
CA ASN A 268 17.28 -4.36 3.08
C ASN A 268 17.00 -4.23 1.57
N THR A 269 17.37 -5.26 0.80
CA THR A 269 17.09 -5.36 -0.65
C THR A 269 15.79 -6.10 -0.97
N ASP A 270 15.03 -6.49 0.06
CA ASP A 270 13.74 -7.18 -0.08
C ASP A 270 12.66 -6.19 -0.52
N ASP A 271 12.24 -6.31 -1.78
CA ASP A 271 11.28 -5.40 -2.38
C ASP A 271 10.21 -6.16 -3.19
N LEU A 272 8.94 -5.89 -2.87
CA LEU A 272 7.79 -6.54 -3.52
C LEU A 272 7.57 -6.03 -4.94
N ASP A 273 7.93 -4.78 -5.25
CA ASP A 273 7.90 -4.25 -6.62
C ASP A 273 8.98 -4.88 -7.48
N TRP A 274 10.12 -5.24 -6.88
CA TRP A 274 11.12 -6.04 -7.58
C TRP A 274 10.58 -7.44 -7.92
N MET A 275 9.85 -8.09 -6.99
CA MET A 275 9.18 -9.38 -7.27
C MET A 275 8.16 -9.26 -8.38
N HIS A 276 7.33 -8.22 -8.34
CA HIS A 276 6.39 -7.90 -9.40
C HIS A 276 7.11 -7.76 -10.75
N ALA A 277 8.18 -6.98 -10.81
CA ALA A 277 8.93 -6.76 -12.04
C ALA A 277 9.62 -8.02 -12.58
N LEU A 278 10.18 -8.87 -11.71
CA LEU A 278 10.78 -10.15 -12.14
C LEU A 278 9.73 -11.09 -12.73
N LEU A 279 8.57 -11.22 -12.09
CA LEU A 279 7.47 -12.05 -12.61
C LEU A 279 6.93 -11.52 -13.93
N ARG A 280 6.77 -10.20 -14.07
CA ARG A 280 6.25 -9.57 -15.30
C ARG A 280 7.20 -9.65 -16.48
N THR A 281 8.51 -9.73 -16.22
CA THR A 281 9.54 -9.84 -17.27
C THR A 281 9.98 -11.27 -17.55
N GLY A 282 9.36 -12.27 -16.91
CA GLY A 282 9.67 -13.68 -17.15
C GLY A 282 10.90 -14.21 -16.41
N GLN A 283 11.50 -13.43 -15.51
CA GLN A 283 12.67 -13.84 -14.73
C GLN A 283 12.28 -14.71 -13.52
N TYR A 284 11.57 -15.80 -13.77
CA TYR A 284 10.91 -16.60 -12.74
C TYR A 284 11.87 -17.26 -11.74
N LYS A 285 13.04 -17.71 -12.19
CA LYS A 285 14.05 -18.31 -11.30
C LYS A 285 14.59 -17.30 -10.29
N ALA A 286 14.94 -16.10 -10.75
CA ALA A 286 15.37 -15.00 -9.89
C ALA A 286 14.25 -14.57 -8.91
N ALA A 287 13.00 -14.55 -9.39
CA ALA A 287 11.83 -14.30 -8.54
C ALA A 287 11.69 -15.37 -7.45
N ALA A 288 11.78 -16.66 -7.80
CA ALA A 288 11.65 -17.76 -6.85
C ALA A 288 12.75 -17.72 -5.78
N ASP A 289 14.01 -17.52 -6.18
CA ASP A 289 15.14 -17.50 -5.25
C ASP A 289 15.06 -16.32 -4.27
N LYS A 290 14.62 -15.14 -4.74
CA LYS A 290 14.43 -13.99 -3.84
C LYS A 290 13.20 -14.17 -2.97
N ALA A 291 12.06 -14.58 -3.52
CA ALA A 291 10.83 -14.78 -2.76
C ALA A 291 10.99 -15.85 -1.68
N LEU A 292 11.79 -16.90 -1.92
CA LEU A 292 12.12 -17.91 -0.91
C LEU A 292 12.86 -17.30 0.30
N ARG A 293 13.92 -16.54 0.06
CA ARG A 293 14.68 -15.86 1.14
C ARG A 293 13.80 -14.87 1.91
N MET A 294 13.02 -14.06 1.18
CA MET A 294 12.08 -13.11 1.76
C MET A 294 11.01 -13.82 2.60
N ARG A 295 10.49 -14.95 2.13
CA ARG A 295 9.48 -15.74 2.83
C ARG A 295 10.02 -16.28 4.13
N ASP A 296 11.19 -16.93 4.09
CA ASP A 296 11.75 -17.60 5.27
C ASP A 296 12.10 -16.57 6.36
N LYS A 297 12.66 -15.42 5.95
CA LYS A 297 12.88 -14.28 6.85
C LYS A 297 11.55 -13.74 7.41
N SER A 298 10.60 -13.38 6.54
CA SER A 298 9.31 -12.80 6.94
C SER A 298 8.50 -13.74 7.85
N ARG A 299 8.59 -15.05 7.61
CA ARG A 299 7.96 -16.07 8.45
C ARG A 299 8.56 -16.13 9.84
N SER A 300 9.89 -16.11 9.95
CA SER A 300 10.59 -16.02 11.24
C SER A 300 10.28 -14.71 11.98
N ASP A 301 10.15 -13.63 11.23
CA ASP A 301 10.03 -12.26 11.74
C ASP A 301 8.59 -11.88 12.14
N LEU A 302 7.59 -12.33 11.39
CA LEU A 302 6.19 -11.90 11.51
C LEU A 302 5.19 -13.05 11.62
N GLY A 303 5.61 -14.29 11.35
CA GLY A 303 4.75 -15.47 11.32
C GLY A 303 3.99 -15.65 10.01
N ASP A 304 3.41 -16.83 9.84
CA ASP A 304 2.73 -17.26 8.59
C ASP A 304 1.39 -16.56 8.33
N ARG A 305 0.74 -16.03 9.38
CA ARG A 305 -0.55 -15.32 9.27
C ARG A 305 -0.41 -13.83 8.94
N ASP A 306 0.80 -13.28 8.98
CA ASP A 306 1.02 -11.89 8.57
C ASP A 306 0.71 -11.72 7.07
N GLY A 307 -0.04 -10.68 6.73
CA GLY A 307 -0.51 -10.45 5.36
C GLY A 307 0.61 -10.24 4.34
N ARG A 308 1.73 -9.63 4.74
CA ARG A 308 2.90 -9.47 3.88
C ARG A 308 3.64 -10.79 3.74
N THR A 309 3.80 -11.56 4.81
CA THR A 309 4.36 -12.93 4.73
C THR A 309 3.55 -13.79 3.76
N ALA A 310 2.22 -13.76 3.87
CA ALA A 310 1.31 -14.45 2.97
C ALA A 310 1.48 -14.00 1.50
N MET A 311 1.56 -12.69 1.24
CA MET A 311 1.83 -12.18 -0.11
C MET A 311 3.18 -12.66 -0.68
N ILE A 312 4.26 -12.60 0.10
CA ILE A 312 5.59 -13.05 -0.32
C ILE A 312 5.53 -14.54 -0.68
N ARG A 313 4.85 -15.33 0.15
CA ARG A 313 4.64 -16.75 -0.11
C ARG A 313 3.82 -17.00 -1.37
N CYS A 314 2.81 -16.18 -1.66
CA CYS A 314 2.07 -16.28 -2.91
C CYS A 314 2.90 -15.85 -4.14
N PHE A 315 3.80 -14.87 -4.01
CA PHE A 315 4.78 -14.57 -5.06
C PHE A 315 5.74 -15.74 -5.32
N TYR A 316 6.19 -16.41 -4.25
CA TYR A 316 7.00 -17.61 -4.37
C TYR A 316 6.25 -18.73 -5.10
N ALA A 317 4.98 -18.98 -4.74
CA ALA A 317 4.11 -19.93 -5.42
C ALA A 317 3.88 -19.57 -6.90
N SER A 318 3.72 -18.28 -7.20
CA SER A 318 3.60 -17.75 -8.58
C SER A 318 4.85 -18.04 -9.40
N ALA A 319 6.04 -17.81 -8.82
CA ALA A 319 7.31 -18.07 -9.48
C ALA A 319 7.54 -19.56 -9.74
N LEU A 320 7.24 -20.42 -8.76
CA LEU A 320 7.30 -21.89 -8.93
C LEU A 320 6.36 -22.36 -10.03
N TYR A 321 5.12 -21.86 -10.04
CA TYR A 321 4.16 -22.19 -11.07
C TYR A 321 4.66 -21.78 -12.47
N ALA A 322 5.17 -20.56 -12.60
CA ALA A 322 5.69 -20.05 -13.87
C ALA A 322 6.93 -20.81 -14.37
N MET A 323 7.68 -21.45 -13.47
CA MET A 323 8.76 -22.39 -13.80
C MET A 323 8.27 -23.80 -14.20
N GLY A 324 6.97 -24.07 -14.11
CA GLY A 324 6.36 -25.37 -14.38
C GLY A 324 6.33 -26.34 -13.20
N ASP A 325 6.76 -25.91 -12.01
CA ASP A 325 6.81 -26.73 -10.79
C ASP A 325 5.46 -26.72 -10.05
N LEU A 326 4.45 -27.34 -10.67
CA LEU A 326 3.10 -27.45 -10.12
C LEU A 326 3.06 -28.18 -8.78
N ALA A 327 3.93 -29.18 -8.60
CA ALA A 327 3.99 -30.01 -7.41
C ALA A 327 4.32 -29.18 -6.16
N ARG A 328 5.20 -28.19 -6.29
CA ARG A 328 5.56 -27.27 -5.19
C ARG A 328 4.67 -26.03 -5.15
N ALA A 329 4.22 -25.52 -6.29
CA ALA A 329 3.36 -24.33 -6.33
C ALA A 329 2.01 -24.54 -5.63
N GLY A 330 1.34 -25.68 -5.85
CA GLY A 330 0.02 -25.97 -5.30
C GLY A 330 -0.04 -25.89 -3.77
N PRO A 331 0.81 -26.62 -3.03
CA PRO A 331 0.88 -26.53 -1.57
C PRO A 331 1.21 -25.13 -1.05
N GLU A 332 2.10 -24.38 -1.70
CA GLU A 332 2.43 -23.00 -1.29
C GLU A 332 1.22 -22.06 -1.42
N TYR A 333 0.45 -22.18 -2.51
CA TYR A 333 -0.79 -21.44 -2.67
C TYR A 333 -1.87 -21.82 -1.66
N GLY A 334 -2.03 -23.12 -1.39
CA GLY A 334 -3.04 -23.61 -0.43
C GLY A 334 -2.88 -23.02 0.97
N GLU A 335 -1.66 -22.64 1.34
CA GLU A 335 -1.37 -22.08 2.65
C GLU A 335 -1.29 -20.54 2.64
N CYS A 336 -0.94 -19.92 1.52
CA CYS A 336 -0.79 -18.46 1.44
C CYS A 336 -2.11 -17.72 1.11
N LEU A 337 -3.01 -18.33 0.33
CA LEU A 337 -4.14 -17.61 -0.27
C LEU A 337 -5.11 -17.05 0.76
N SER A 338 -5.50 -17.83 1.77
CA SER A 338 -6.47 -17.39 2.77
C SER A 338 -5.98 -16.15 3.56
N PRO A 339 -4.82 -16.17 4.25
CA PRO A 339 -4.32 -15.00 4.97
C PRO A 339 -4.03 -13.82 4.04
N PHE A 340 -3.57 -14.08 2.80
CA PHE A 340 -3.35 -13.04 1.81
C PHE A 340 -4.65 -12.32 1.40
N LEU A 341 -5.71 -13.08 1.12
CA LEU A 341 -7.00 -12.54 0.69
C LEU A 341 -7.68 -11.76 1.83
N GLU A 342 -7.61 -12.26 3.06
CA GLU A 342 -8.12 -11.56 4.24
C GLU A 342 -7.41 -10.20 4.42
N TRP A 343 -6.08 -10.21 4.33
CA TRP A 343 -5.28 -8.99 4.41
C TRP A 343 -5.60 -8.02 3.27
N ALA A 344 -5.60 -8.49 2.02
CA ALA A 344 -5.83 -7.64 0.85
C ALA A 344 -7.23 -7.00 0.87
N ARG A 345 -8.24 -7.76 1.31
CA ARG A 345 -9.60 -7.26 1.52
C ARG A 345 -9.64 -6.18 2.59
N SER A 346 -8.95 -6.40 3.71
CA SER A 346 -8.92 -5.42 4.80
C SER A 346 -8.28 -4.10 4.37
N GLU A 347 -7.18 -4.13 3.63
CA GLU A 347 -6.55 -2.93 3.06
C GLU A 347 -7.51 -2.19 2.11
N GLY A 348 -8.28 -2.92 1.30
CA GLY A 348 -9.29 -2.36 0.40
C GLY A 348 -10.40 -1.62 1.15
N MET A 349 -11.04 -2.25 2.14
CA MET A 349 -12.15 -1.66 2.90
C MET A 349 -11.76 -0.44 3.73
N ALA A 350 -10.51 -0.38 4.18
CA ALA A 350 -9.99 0.77 4.91
C ALA A 350 -9.71 1.98 4.00
N GLY A 351 -9.90 1.86 2.68
CA GLY A 351 -9.53 2.90 1.71
C GLY A 351 -8.01 3.07 1.58
N ASN A 352 -7.24 2.12 2.11
CA ASN A 352 -5.77 2.21 2.21
C ASN A 352 -5.06 1.42 1.11
N ALA A 353 -5.79 0.61 0.34
CA ALA A 353 -5.23 -0.11 -0.79
C ALA A 353 -4.75 0.87 -1.87
N THR A 354 -3.42 1.03 -1.95
CA THR A 354 -2.77 1.77 -3.04
C THR A 354 -2.92 1.03 -4.36
N ILE A 355 -2.78 1.74 -5.48
CA ILE A 355 -2.78 1.13 -6.82
C ILE A 355 -1.71 0.04 -6.93
N ARG A 356 -0.56 0.24 -6.28
CA ARG A 356 0.53 -0.73 -6.19
C ARG A 356 0.15 -2.00 -5.44
N THR A 357 -0.49 -1.88 -4.27
CA THR A 357 -1.01 -3.05 -3.54
C THR A 357 -2.02 -3.82 -4.39
N ASN A 358 -2.86 -3.10 -5.14
CA ASN A 358 -3.81 -3.72 -6.05
C ASN A 358 -3.12 -4.45 -7.22
N ALA A 359 -2.11 -3.84 -7.85
CA ALA A 359 -1.37 -4.45 -8.94
C ALA A 359 -0.69 -5.77 -8.52
N ARG A 360 -0.06 -5.78 -7.33
CA ARG A 360 0.54 -6.99 -6.75
C ARG A 360 -0.52 -8.05 -6.45
N ARG A 361 -1.69 -7.63 -5.96
CA ARG A 361 -2.81 -8.53 -5.68
C ARG A 361 -3.28 -9.21 -6.96
N THR A 362 -3.61 -8.43 -7.98
CA THR A 362 -4.07 -8.93 -9.28
C THR A 362 -3.05 -9.91 -9.87
N LEU A 363 -1.75 -9.58 -9.82
CA LEU A 363 -0.71 -10.46 -10.34
C LEU A 363 -0.74 -11.86 -9.70
N VAL A 364 -0.83 -11.93 -8.37
CA VAL A 364 -0.91 -13.20 -7.63
C VAL A 364 -2.19 -13.98 -7.97
N LEU A 365 -3.33 -13.28 -8.06
CA LEU A 365 -4.61 -13.92 -8.39
C LEU A 365 -4.58 -14.50 -9.80
N GLU A 366 -4.07 -13.75 -10.79
CA GLU A 366 -3.94 -14.20 -12.17
C GLU A 366 -3.06 -15.45 -12.29
N PHE A 367 -1.88 -15.47 -11.65
CA PHE A 367 -1.03 -16.67 -11.65
C PHE A 367 -1.72 -17.88 -11.01
N ASN A 368 -2.52 -17.68 -9.95
CA ASN A 368 -3.26 -18.79 -9.36
C ASN A 368 -4.42 -19.27 -10.25
N ILE A 369 -5.19 -18.35 -10.85
CA ILE A 369 -6.25 -18.69 -11.81
C ILE A 369 -5.68 -19.51 -12.95
N ASP A 370 -4.53 -19.11 -13.49
CA ASP A 370 -3.82 -19.84 -14.55
C ASP A 370 -3.42 -21.25 -14.10
N MET A 371 -2.89 -21.38 -12.88
CA MET A 371 -2.54 -22.67 -12.29
C MET A 371 -3.76 -23.58 -12.15
N GLN A 372 -4.89 -23.06 -11.67
CA GLN A 372 -6.14 -23.82 -11.55
C GLN A 372 -6.66 -24.25 -12.94
N ALA A 373 -6.63 -23.35 -13.93
CA ALA A 373 -7.04 -23.66 -15.30
C ALA A 373 -6.19 -24.79 -15.91
N ARG A 374 -4.87 -24.73 -15.70
CA ARG A 374 -3.93 -25.77 -16.13
C ARG A 374 -4.21 -27.10 -15.43
N ALA A 375 -4.41 -27.09 -14.12
CA ALA A 375 -4.68 -28.30 -13.36
C ALA A 375 -6.00 -28.97 -13.79
N PHE A 376 -7.04 -28.17 -14.03
CA PHE A 376 -8.31 -28.66 -14.57
C PHE A 376 -8.12 -29.33 -15.94
N ARG A 377 -7.45 -28.66 -16.88
CA ARG A 377 -7.17 -29.19 -18.22
C ARG A 377 -6.36 -30.48 -18.20
N GLU A 378 -5.39 -30.59 -17.29
CA GLU A 378 -4.53 -31.76 -17.14
C GLU A 378 -5.14 -32.86 -16.26
N GLY A 379 -6.35 -32.67 -15.72
CA GLY A 379 -6.99 -33.63 -14.80
C GLY A 379 -6.19 -33.84 -13.50
N ARG A 380 -5.36 -32.87 -13.11
CA ARG A 380 -4.46 -33.01 -11.95
C ARG A 380 -5.16 -32.54 -10.67
N PRO A 381 -5.11 -33.32 -9.59
CA PRO A 381 -5.62 -32.88 -8.30
C PRO A 381 -4.77 -31.73 -7.76
N VAL A 382 -5.44 -30.68 -7.27
CA VAL A 382 -4.82 -29.56 -6.54
C VAL A 382 -5.31 -29.63 -5.10
N ARG A 383 -4.43 -29.33 -4.14
CA ARG A 383 -4.82 -29.25 -2.73
C ARG A 383 -5.80 -28.07 -2.54
N GLY A 384 -7.00 -28.36 -2.03
CA GLY A 384 -8.02 -27.35 -1.77
C GLY A 384 -9.33 -27.60 -2.55
N PRO A 385 -10.16 -26.56 -2.72
CA PRO A 385 -11.42 -26.64 -3.46
C PRO A 385 -11.22 -27.02 -4.94
N ASN A 386 -12.28 -27.51 -5.59
CA ASN A 386 -12.30 -27.80 -7.03
C ASN A 386 -11.67 -26.64 -7.83
N PRO A 387 -10.73 -26.90 -8.77
CA PRO A 387 -10.06 -25.85 -9.56
C PRO A 387 -11.01 -24.87 -10.25
N VAL A 388 -12.16 -25.33 -10.74
CA VAL A 388 -13.19 -24.49 -11.38
C VAL A 388 -13.81 -23.53 -10.37
N ALA A 389 -14.19 -24.03 -9.20
CA ALA A 389 -14.77 -23.21 -8.12
C ALA A 389 -13.73 -22.24 -7.52
N GLN A 390 -12.49 -22.69 -7.33
CA GLN A 390 -11.41 -21.87 -6.80
C GLN A 390 -11.09 -20.71 -7.76
N SER A 391 -10.86 -21.01 -9.04
CA SER A 391 -10.55 -19.99 -10.06
C SER A 391 -11.71 -19.01 -10.26
N PHE A 392 -12.96 -19.48 -10.24
CA PHE A 392 -14.14 -18.62 -10.32
C PHE A 392 -14.19 -17.59 -9.19
N ARG A 393 -13.96 -18.03 -7.94
CA ARG A 393 -13.92 -17.13 -6.77
C ARG A 393 -12.77 -16.14 -6.84
N LEU A 394 -11.58 -16.59 -7.25
CA LEU A 394 -10.43 -15.69 -7.39
C LEU A 394 -10.64 -14.65 -8.49
N ALA A 395 -11.29 -15.04 -9.60
CA ALA A 395 -11.66 -14.11 -10.66
C ALA A 395 -12.66 -13.07 -10.14
N ASP A 396 -13.69 -13.47 -9.39
CA ASP A 396 -14.64 -12.54 -8.77
C ASP A 396 -13.95 -11.52 -7.84
N ILE A 397 -13.04 -12.00 -6.98
CA ILE A 397 -12.21 -11.13 -6.13
C ILE A 397 -11.34 -10.18 -6.97
N ALA A 398 -10.78 -10.67 -8.08
CA ALA A 398 -9.95 -9.86 -8.97
C ALA A 398 -10.76 -8.78 -9.73
N ARG A 399 -12.03 -9.05 -10.04
CA ARG A 399 -12.98 -8.04 -10.60
C ARG A 399 -13.31 -6.94 -9.58
N GLY A 400 -13.32 -7.28 -8.30
CA GLY A 400 -13.67 -6.36 -7.21
C GLY A 400 -12.74 -5.15 -7.12
N SER A 401 -13.32 -3.95 -7.28
CA SER A 401 -12.61 -2.69 -7.07
C SER A 401 -12.47 -2.37 -5.57
N ASN A 402 -11.24 -2.11 -5.13
CA ASN A 402 -10.98 -1.65 -3.76
C ASN A 402 -11.62 -0.28 -3.49
N VAL A 403 -11.73 0.58 -4.50
CA VAL A 403 -12.40 1.88 -4.38
C VAL A 403 -13.89 1.66 -4.10
N GLN A 404 -14.54 0.76 -4.84
CA GLN A 404 -15.95 0.44 -4.60
C GLN A 404 -16.15 -0.17 -3.21
N ALA A 405 -15.26 -1.08 -2.79
CA ALA A 405 -15.31 -1.68 -1.46
C ALA A 405 -15.18 -0.62 -0.35
N ALA A 406 -14.27 0.35 -0.50
CA ALA A 406 -14.09 1.45 0.46
C ALA A 406 -15.31 2.36 0.51
N LEU A 407 -15.91 2.70 -0.65
CA LEU A 407 -17.11 3.52 -0.73
C LEU A 407 -18.31 2.82 -0.08
N ASN A 408 -18.52 1.53 -0.37
CA ASN A 408 -19.58 0.73 0.23
C ASN A 408 -19.40 0.64 1.75
N ALA A 409 -18.19 0.36 2.23
CA ALA A 409 -17.90 0.30 3.67
C ALA A 409 -18.10 1.66 4.35
N SER A 410 -17.73 2.76 3.69
CA SER A 410 -17.94 4.11 4.21
C SER A 410 -19.43 4.48 4.26
N ALA A 411 -20.19 4.17 3.21
CA ALA A 411 -21.63 4.41 3.16
C ALA A 411 -22.36 3.60 4.23
N ALA A 412 -22.03 2.31 4.36
CA ALA A 412 -22.60 1.43 5.38
C ALA A 412 -22.36 1.98 6.80
N ARG A 413 -21.14 2.48 7.08
CA ARG A 413 -20.82 3.12 8.37
C ARG A 413 -21.61 4.40 8.61
N ALA A 414 -21.77 5.23 7.59
CA ALA A 414 -22.51 6.49 7.71
C ALA A 414 -24.02 6.27 7.93
N SER A 415 -24.57 5.14 7.47
CA SER A 415 -25.97 4.76 7.66
C SER A 415 -26.29 4.05 8.97
N ILE A 416 -25.29 3.80 9.84
CA ILE A 416 -25.53 3.09 11.10
C ILE A 416 -26.38 3.95 12.03
N SER A 417 -27.60 3.49 12.31
CA SER A 417 -28.50 4.12 13.28
C SER A 417 -28.46 3.45 14.66
N ASP A 418 -28.04 2.17 14.72
CA ASP A 418 -27.92 1.42 15.97
C ASP A 418 -26.61 1.79 16.72
N PRO A 419 -26.69 2.32 17.96
CA PRO A 419 -25.50 2.73 18.71
C PRO A 419 -24.52 1.59 19.04
N ALA A 420 -25.01 0.36 19.23
CA ALA A 420 -24.17 -0.79 19.49
C ALA A 420 -23.41 -1.23 18.23
N LEU A 421 -24.07 -1.23 17.07
CA LEU A 421 -23.40 -1.46 15.79
C LEU A 421 -22.36 -0.36 15.50
N ALA A 422 -22.68 0.91 15.81
CA ALA A 422 -21.77 2.03 15.60
C ALA A 422 -20.49 1.89 16.45
N ASP A 423 -20.63 1.42 17.69
CA ASP A 423 -19.49 1.16 18.57
C ASP A 423 -18.63 -0.01 18.07
N LEU A 424 -19.26 -1.13 17.71
CA LEU A 424 -18.55 -2.30 17.15
C LEU A 424 -17.80 -1.94 15.87
N ALA A 425 -18.46 -1.25 14.93
CA ALA A 425 -17.85 -0.83 13.67
C ALA A 425 -16.66 0.11 13.87
N ARG A 426 -16.78 1.08 14.79
CA ARG A 426 -15.69 2.00 15.15
C ARG A 426 -14.51 1.27 15.77
N ARG A 427 -14.76 0.37 16.74
CA ARG A 427 -13.71 -0.42 17.39
C ARG A 427 -13.00 -1.38 16.43
N GLU A 428 -13.73 -2.01 15.51
CA GLU A 428 -13.16 -2.87 14.46
C GLU A 428 -12.18 -2.07 13.59
N GLN A 429 -12.60 -0.88 13.16
CA GLN A 429 -11.78 0.00 12.34
C GLN A 429 -10.54 0.52 13.09
N ASP A 430 -10.72 0.94 14.35
CA ASP A 430 -9.62 1.42 15.19
C ASP A 430 -8.59 0.32 15.43
N ALA A 431 -9.04 -0.90 15.80
CA ALA A 431 -8.16 -2.06 15.97
C ALA A 431 -7.44 -2.40 14.66
N GLN A 432 -8.12 -2.33 13.52
CA GLN A 432 -7.51 -2.56 12.22
C GLN A 432 -6.39 -1.56 11.92
N LEU A 433 -6.63 -0.26 12.14
CA LEU A 433 -5.63 0.78 11.90
C LEU A 433 -4.42 0.60 12.82
N GLN A 434 -4.65 0.27 14.10
CA GLN A 434 -3.57 0.02 15.04
C GLN A 434 -2.73 -1.21 14.68
N VAL A 435 -3.35 -2.35 14.34
CA VAL A 435 -2.63 -3.55 13.87
C VAL A 435 -1.75 -3.22 12.67
N ARG A 436 -2.28 -2.46 11.70
CA ARG A 436 -1.54 -2.06 10.52
C ARG A 436 -0.31 -1.24 10.87
N GLU A 437 -0.44 -0.23 11.72
CA GLU A 437 0.69 0.65 12.08
C GLU A 437 1.72 -0.07 12.94
N LEU A 438 1.29 -0.94 13.85
CA LEU A 438 2.19 -1.84 14.58
C LEU A 438 2.96 -2.74 13.61
N GLN A 439 2.29 -3.35 12.62
CA GLN A 439 2.96 -4.19 11.61
C GLN A 439 3.92 -3.38 10.72
N VAL A 440 3.59 -2.15 10.36
CA VAL A 440 4.51 -1.25 9.63
C VAL A 440 5.76 -0.99 10.46
N THR A 441 5.57 -0.54 11.69
CA THR A 441 6.67 -0.17 12.58
C THR A 441 7.52 -1.37 12.96
N LEU A 442 6.90 -2.52 13.22
CA LEU A 442 7.56 -3.80 13.47
C LEU A 442 8.46 -4.20 12.29
N ARG A 443 7.99 -4.05 11.04
CA ARG A 443 8.81 -4.33 9.86
C ARG A 443 9.97 -3.36 9.73
N GLU A 444 9.75 -2.08 10.00
CA GLU A 444 10.82 -1.08 9.99
C GLU A 444 11.88 -1.41 11.05
N GLN A 445 11.47 -1.81 12.26
CA GLN A 445 12.38 -2.26 13.32
C GLN A 445 13.14 -3.54 12.95
N LEU A 446 12.46 -4.56 12.40
CA LEU A 446 13.10 -5.82 11.99
C LEU A 446 14.01 -5.65 10.76
N ALA A 447 13.84 -4.56 10.00
CA ALA A 447 14.74 -4.20 8.91
C ALA A 447 16.03 -3.50 9.39
N LEU A 448 16.08 -3.03 10.65
CA LEU A 448 17.29 -2.44 11.22
C LEU A 448 18.35 -3.52 11.50
N PRO A 449 19.65 -3.14 11.48
CA PRO A 449 20.73 -4.01 11.96
C PRO A 449 20.44 -4.55 13.37
N PRO A 450 20.80 -5.82 13.71
CA PRO A 450 20.47 -6.41 15.01
C PRO A 450 20.90 -5.59 16.23
N ASP A 451 22.00 -4.82 16.13
CA ASP A 451 22.49 -3.93 17.19
C ASP A 451 21.67 -2.63 17.36
N GLN A 452 20.83 -2.30 16.38
CA GLN A 452 19.90 -1.16 16.40
C GLN A 452 18.45 -1.58 16.67
N GLN A 453 18.17 -2.89 16.72
CA GLN A 453 16.85 -3.39 17.08
C GLN A 453 16.58 -3.19 18.58
N VAL A 454 15.31 -2.99 18.93
CA VAL A 454 14.84 -2.94 20.33
C VAL A 454 14.03 -4.20 20.62
N PRO A 455 14.63 -5.29 21.15
CA PRO A 455 13.94 -6.57 21.32
C PRO A 455 12.67 -6.48 22.18
N ALA A 456 12.69 -5.66 23.23
CA ALA A 456 11.52 -5.44 24.08
C ALA A 456 10.36 -4.77 23.32
N ALA A 457 10.64 -3.76 22.48
CA ALA A 457 9.63 -3.10 21.66
C ALA A 457 9.10 -4.06 20.58
N ILE A 458 9.98 -4.87 19.97
CA ILE A 458 9.58 -5.91 19.00
C ILE A 458 8.64 -6.93 19.64
N ALA A 459 9.00 -7.47 20.81
CA ALA A 459 8.18 -8.44 21.54
C ALA A 459 6.81 -7.85 21.92
N ARG A 460 6.80 -6.61 22.38
CA ARG A 460 5.59 -5.88 22.75
C ARG A 460 4.68 -5.61 21.56
N MET A 461 5.22 -5.09 20.45
CA MET A 461 4.44 -4.85 19.22
C MET A 461 3.83 -6.14 18.69
N ARG A 462 4.54 -7.28 18.77
CA ARG A 462 3.98 -8.60 18.40
C ARG A 462 2.81 -8.98 19.30
N GLN A 463 2.95 -8.85 20.61
CA GLN A 463 1.90 -9.16 21.58
C GLN A 463 0.66 -8.26 21.37
N GLU A 464 0.86 -6.96 21.18
CA GLU A 464 -0.21 -5.99 20.94
C GLU A 464 -0.92 -6.26 19.61
N ALA A 465 -0.16 -6.53 18.54
CA ALA A 465 -0.74 -6.86 17.25
C ALA A 465 -1.57 -8.15 17.32
N GLU A 466 -1.10 -9.18 18.02
CA GLU A 466 -1.86 -10.43 18.22
C GLU A 466 -3.14 -10.20 19.05
N ALA A 467 -3.05 -9.42 20.12
CA ALA A 467 -4.20 -9.09 20.97
C ALA A 467 -5.27 -8.31 20.19
N LEU A 468 -4.88 -7.27 19.45
CA LEU A 468 -5.79 -6.48 18.61
C LEU A 468 -6.38 -7.30 17.46
N GLN A 469 -5.62 -8.24 16.87
CA GLN A 469 -6.14 -9.16 15.86
C GLN A 469 -7.22 -10.07 16.45
N LYS A 470 -7.02 -10.62 17.66
CA LYS A 470 -8.02 -11.44 18.36
C LYS A 470 -9.26 -10.62 18.71
N GLU A 471 -9.09 -9.42 19.23
CA GLU A 471 -10.20 -8.50 19.52
C GLU A 471 -11.01 -8.20 18.26
N ARG A 472 -10.33 -7.84 17.17
CA ARG A 472 -10.97 -7.56 15.88
C ARG A 472 -11.74 -8.75 15.33
N ALA A 473 -11.18 -9.96 15.41
CA ALA A 473 -11.88 -11.18 15.00
C ALA A 473 -13.15 -11.42 15.85
N ALA A 474 -13.08 -11.20 17.17
CA ALA A 474 -14.23 -11.32 18.05
C ALA A 474 -15.32 -10.26 17.74
N ILE A 475 -14.93 -9.01 17.46
CA ILE A 475 -15.85 -7.94 17.06
C ILE A 475 -16.54 -8.31 15.74
N ARG A 476 -15.79 -8.81 14.76
CA ARG A 476 -16.35 -9.26 13.46
C ARG A 476 -17.37 -10.37 13.63
N ALA A 477 -17.07 -11.39 14.44
CA ALA A 477 -18.01 -12.46 14.72
C ALA A 477 -19.31 -11.93 15.38
N GLN A 478 -19.20 -10.94 16.27
CA GLN A 478 -20.39 -10.29 16.85
C GLN A 478 -21.20 -9.50 15.81
N ILE A 479 -20.54 -8.79 14.89
CA ILE A 479 -21.20 -8.07 13.79
C ILE A 479 -21.93 -9.07 12.87
N GLU A 480 -21.27 -10.16 12.47
CA GLU A 480 -21.88 -11.20 11.62
C GLU A 480 -23.09 -11.87 12.29
N GLN A 481 -23.01 -12.13 13.60
CA GLN A 481 -24.09 -12.79 14.34
C GLN A 481 -25.29 -11.88 14.60
N ARG A 482 -25.05 -10.61 14.94
CA ARG A 482 -26.09 -9.68 15.41
C ARG A 482 -26.60 -8.74 14.31
N PHE A 483 -25.80 -8.48 13.29
CA PHE A 483 -26.07 -7.50 12.23
C PHE A 483 -25.68 -8.05 10.84
N PRO A 484 -26.27 -9.18 10.39
CA PRO A 484 -25.88 -9.86 9.15
C PRO A 484 -26.01 -8.97 7.91
N ASP A 485 -27.02 -8.10 7.82
CA ASP A 485 -27.20 -7.19 6.68
C ASP A 485 -26.03 -6.19 6.54
N TYR A 486 -25.55 -5.66 7.66
CA TYR A 486 -24.37 -4.79 7.67
C TYR A 486 -23.11 -5.57 7.29
N ALA A 487 -22.99 -6.81 7.77
CA ALA A 487 -21.88 -7.69 7.41
C ALA A 487 -21.88 -8.01 5.91
N ASP A 488 -23.02 -8.32 5.29
CA ASP A 488 -23.07 -8.62 3.86
C ASP A 488 -22.78 -7.38 2.98
N LEU A 489 -23.12 -6.17 3.44
CA LEU A 489 -22.79 -4.91 2.75
C LEU A 489 -21.31 -4.53 2.84
N THR A 490 -20.71 -4.66 4.03
CA THR A 490 -19.31 -4.28 4.26
C THR A 490 -18.34 -5.39 3.89
N LEU A 491 -18.78 -6.64 4.01
CA LEU A 491 -18.03 -7.86 3.80
C LEU A 491 -18.78 -8.83 2.84
N PRO A 492 -19.09 -8.45 1.59
CA PRO A 492 -19.75 -9.35 0.64
C PRO A 492 -18.93 -10.63 0.43
N ARG A 493 -19.54 -11.80 0.64
CA ARG A 493 -18.90 -13.08 0.37
C ARG A 493 -18.92 -13.34 -1.14
N PRO A 494 -17.80 -13.72 -1.77
CA PRO A 494 -17.82 -14.13 -3.18
C PRO A 494 -18.84 -15.27 -3.34
N PRO A 495 -19.70 -15.21 -4.38
CA PRO A 495 -20.71 -16.24 -4.58
C PRO A 495 -20.03 -17.60 -4.80
N ASN A 496 -20.57 -18.65 -4.18
CA ASN A 496 -20.16 -20.02 -4.49
C ASN A 496 -20.98 -20.55 -5.67
N ILE A 497 -20.42 -21.52 -6.40
CA ILE A 497 -21.06 -22.05 -7.61
C ILE A 497 -22.38 -22.73 -7.26
N GLU A 498 -22.45 -23.40 -6.11
CA GLU A 498 -23.62 -24.14 -5.66
C GLU A 498 -24.84 -23.22 -5.45
N ASP A 499 -24.64 -22.03 -4.89
CA ASP A 499 -25.71 -21.06 -4.65
C ASP A 499 -26.15 -20.39 -5.95
N ILE A 500 -25.21 -20.14 -6.89
CA ILE A 500 -25.55 -19.70 -8.25
C ILE A 500 -26.41 -20.77 -8.94
N GLN A 501 -26.00 -22.04 -8.87
CA GLN A 501 -26.78 -23.14 -9.42
C GLN A 501 -28.16 -23.22 -8.77
N LYS A 502 -28.30 -23.04 -7.45
CA LYS A 502 -29.62 -23.02 -6.78
C LYS A 502 -30.51 -21.88 -7.29
N ALA A 503 -29.95 -20.71 -7.56
CA ALA A 503 -30.68 -19.51 -7.98
C ALA A 503 -31.13 -19.53 -9.45
N MET A 504 -30.43 -20.24 -10.34
CA MET A 504 -30.79 -20.34 -11.76
C MET A 504 -32.08 -21.15 -12.00
N ARG A 505 -32.72 -20.96 -13.16
CA ARG A 505 -33.87 -21.74 -13.63
C ARG A 505 -33.43 -22.96 -14.48
N PRO A 506 -34.28 -24.00 -14.63
CA PRO A 506 -33.99 -25.12 -15.53
C PRO A 506 -33.72 -24.67 -16.97
N GLY A 507 -32.64 -25.18 -17.57
CA GLY A 507 -32.22 -24.82 -18.93
C GLY A 507 -31.37 -23.55 -19.05
N GLU A 508 -31.05 -22.88 -17.94
CA GLU A 508 -30.12 -21.75 -17.89
C GLU A 508 -28.67 -22.21 -17.68
N VAL A 509 -27.74 -21.52 -18.33
CA VAL A 509 -26.30 -21.64 -18.09
C VAL A 509 -25.71 -20.26 -17.90
N MET A 510 -24.96 -20.07 -16.81
CA MET A 510 -24.19 -18.84 -16.60
C MET A 510 -22.84 -18.96 -17.30
N VAL A 511 -22.49 -17.97 -18.11
CA VAL A 511 -21.19 -17.85 -18.75
C VAL A 511 -20.53 -16.57 -18.23
N THR A 512 -19.33 -16.68 -17.68
CA THR A 512 -18.59 -15.51 -17.20
C THR A 512 -17.17 -15.49 -17.73
N THR A 513 -16.64 -14.30 -17.96
CA THR A 513 -15.27 -14.09 -18.44
C THR A 513 -14.46 -13.28 -17.45
N TYR A 514 -13.15 -13.45 -17.47
CA TYR A 514 -12.17 -12.60 -16.81
C TYR A 514 -10.99 -12.43 -17.76
N PHE A 515 -10.52 -11.20 -17.94
CA PHE A 515 -9.38 -10.89 -18.82
C PHE A 515 -8.34 -10.17 -17.99
N GLY A 516 -7.21 -10.83 -17.80
CA GLY A 516 -6.03 -10.25 -17.16
C GLY A 516 -5.06 -9.66 -18.18
N ASP A 517 -3.89 -9.27 -17.70
CA ASP A 517 -2.86 -8.63 -18.52
C ASP A 517 -2.24 -9.59 -19.56
N ARG A 518 -2.20 -10.89 -19.24
CA ARG A 518 -1.56 -11.91 -20.08
C ARG A 518 -2.53 -12.84 -20.79
N SER A 519 -3.62 -13.20 -20.11
CA SER A 519 -4.55 -14.24 -20.54
C SER A 519 -5.97 -13.90 -20.09
N GLY A 520 -6.94 -14.48 -20.79
CA GLY A 520 -8.33 -14.51 -20.40
C GLY A 520 -8.73 -15.87 -19.86
N TYR A 521 -9.90 -15.92 -19.23
CA TYR A 521 -10.48 -17.12 -18.67
C TYR A 521 -11.99 -17.05 -18.84
N ILE A 522 -12.61 -18.19 -19.12
CA ILE A 522 -14.05 -18.33 -19.25
C ILE A 522 -14.53 -19.51 -18.41
N TRP A 523 -15.68 -19.33 -17.76
CA TRP A 523 -16.39 -20.36 -17.03
C TRP A 523 -17.79 -20.52 -17.59
N ALA A 524 -18.25 -21.77 -17.72
CA ALA A 524 -19.64 -22.11 -18.00
C ALA A 524 -20.18 -22.94 -16.84
N ILE A 525 -21.24 -22.43 -16.20
CA ILE A 525 -21.84 -22.97 -14.99
C ILE A 525 -23.30 -23.32 -15.32
N PRO A 526 -23.60 -24.58 -15.63
CA PRO A 526 -24.97 -25.00 -15.90
C PRO A 526 -25.78 -25.13 -14.62
N LYS A 527 -27.11 -24.98 -14.70
CA LYS A 527 -28.04 -25.24 -13.59
C LYS A 527 -27.84 -26.62 -12.95
N GLN A 528 -27.67 -27.65 -13.77
CA GLN A 528 -27.38 -29.02 -13.36
C GLN A 528 -26.16 -29.53 -14.14
N GLY A 529 -25.27 -30.25 -13.45
CA GLY A 529 -24.04 -30.78 -14.04
C GLY A 529 -22.78 -30.08 -13.52
N ALA A 530 -21.63 -30.56 -13.99
CA ALA A 530 -20.33 -30.04 -13.58
C ALA A 530 -20.02 -28.71 -14.31
N PRO A 531 -19.58 -27.66 -13.60
CA PRO A 531 -19.10 -26.45 -14.25
C PRO A 531 -17.78 -26.74 -14.97
N ILE A 532 -17.55 -26.06 -16.08
CA ILE A 532 -16.30 -26.16 -16.85
C ILE A 532 -15.62 -24.80 -16.96
N MET A 533 -14.32 -24.82 -17.22
CA MET A 533 -13.53 -23.62 -17.47
C MET A 533 -12.52 -23.81 -18.59
N ALA A 534 -12.09 -22.71 -19.20
CA ALA A 534 -10.99 -22.69 -20.14
C ALA A 534 -10.12 -21.43 -19.98
N SER A 535 -8.83 -21.58 -20.29
CA SER A 535 -7.90 -20.48 -20.50
C SER A 535 -8.01 -19.95 -21.92
N ILE A 536 -8.05 -18.63 -22.08
CA ILE A 536 -8.09 -17.93 -23.36
C ILE A 536 -6.72 -17.26 -23.56
N PRO A 537 -5.99 -17.58 -24.64
CA PRO A 537 -4.64 -17.06 -24.88
C PRO A 537 -4.66 -15.62 -25.45
N VAL A 538 -5.49 -14.74 -24.88
CA VAL A 538 -5.63 -13.34 -25.28
C VAL A 538 -5.69 -12.45 -24.04
N SER A 539 -5.01 -11.30 -24.09
CA SER A 539 -5.02 -10.32 -22.99
C SER A 539 -6.23 -9.39 -23.05
N ALA A 540 -6.51 -8.72 -21.94
CA ALA A 540 -7.50 -7.66 -21.89
C ALA A 540 -7.28 -6.57 -22.97
N ASN A 541 -6.03 -6.18 -23.21
CA ASN A 541 -5.70 -5.18 -24.23
C ASN A 541 -5.99 -5.65 -25.66
N ALA A 542 -5.69 -6.91 -25.98
CA ALA A 542 -5.99 -7.49 -27.30
C ALA A 542 -7.51 -7.56 -27.55
N VAL A 543 -8.28 -7.94 -26.53
CA VAL A 543 -9.75 -7.93 -26.59
C VAL A 543 -10.29 -6.51 -26.71
N ALA A 544 -9.71 -5.54 -25.99
CA ALA A 544 -10.08 -4.13 -26.11
C ALA A 544 -9.92 -3.61 -27.54
N GLY A 545 -8.80 -3.91 -28.21
CA GLY A 545 -8.58 -3.53 -29.61
C GLY A 545 -9.59 -4.17 -30.57
N SER A 546 -9.93 -5.44 -30.33
CA SER A 546 -10.93 -6.16 -31.13
C SER A 546 -12.33 -5.56 -30.94
N VAL A 547 -12.76 -5.35 -29.70
CA VAL A 547 -14.05 -4.72 -29.37
C VAL A 547 -14.13 -3.30 -29.91
N ALA A 548 -13.07 -2.49 -29.75
CA ALA A 548 -13.03 -1.14 -30.27
C ALA A 548 -13.19 -1.10 -31.80
N THR A 549 -12.60 -2.06 -32.51
CA THR A 549 -12.75 -2.20 -33.96
C THR A 549 -14.19 -2.56 -34.34
N LEU A 550 -14.77 -3.57 -33.69
CA LEU A 550 -16.16 -4.00 -33.94
C LEU A 550 -17.17 -2.89 -33.63
N ARG A 551 -16.94 -2.09 -32.58
CA ARG A 551 -17.83 -0.99 -32.19
C ARG A 551 -17.85 0.17 -33.19
N LYS A 552 -16.85 0.32 -34.07
CA LYS A 552 -16.86 1.41 -35.07
C LYS A 552 -18.09 1.35 -35.98
N ALA A 553 -18.58 0.16 -36.28
CA ALA A 553 -19.79 -0.03 -37.08
C ALA A 553 -21.10 0.10 -36.27
N LEU A 554 -21.03 0.05 -34.93
CA LEU A 554 -22.19 0.12 -34.03
C LEU A 554 -22.44 1.54 -33.52
N ASP A 555 -21.37 2.28 -33.21
CA ASP A 555 -21.39 3.68 -32.76
C ASP A 555 -20.75 4.59 -33.81
N ALA A 556 -21.16 4.44 -35.07
CA ALA A 556 -20.77 5.40 -36.08
C ALA A 556 -21.45 6.73 -35.75
N GLN A 557 -20.68 7.75 -35.34
CA GLN A 557 -21.16 9.14 -35.28
C GLN A 557 -21.33 9.69 -36.70
N ALA A 558 -22.08 8.97 -37.52
CA ALA A 558 -22.28 9.17 -38.94
C ALA A 558 -23.54 10.01 -39.16
N SER A 559 -23.46 10.96 -40.08
CA SER A 559 -24.59 11.80 -40.50
C SER A 559 -25.46 11.09 -41.55
N SER A 560 -24.91 10.06 -42.22
CA SER A 560 -25.61 9.23 -43.20
C SER A 560 -25.15 7.76 -43.16
N ILE A 561 -26.00 6.85 -43.64
CA ILE A 561 -25.74 5.39 -43.65
C ILE A 561 -24.44 5.03 -44.38
N ASP A 562 -24.11 5.74 -45.46
CA ASP A 562 -22.89 5.51 -46.25
C ASP A 562 -21.58 5.81 -45.50
N GLU A 563 -21.65 6.55 -44.38
CA GLU A 563 -20.50 6.86 -43.52
C GLU A 563 -20.29 5.81 -42.42
N ILE A 564 -21.21 4.86 -42.26
CA ILE A 564 -21.09 3.76 -41.29
C ILE A 564 -20.10 2.73 -41.86
N PRO A 565 -18.97 2.47 -41.18
CA PRO A 565 -18.03 1.46 -41.66
C PRO A 565 -18.67 0.06 -41.60
N PRO A 566 -18.31 -0.85 -42.52
CA PRO A 566 -18.84 -2.20 -42.51
C PRO A 566 -18.46 -2.93 -41.21
N PHE A 567 -19.38 -3.75 -40.70
CA PHE A 567 -19.12 -4.59 -39.54
C PHE A 567 -18.13 -5.71 -39.90
N ASP A 568 -17.04 -5.83 -39.13
CA ASP A 568 -16.01 -6.85 -39.36
C ASP A 568 -16.46 -8.21 -38.81
N VAL A 569 -17.26 -8.92 -39.61
CA VAL A 569 -17.79 -10.26 -39.29
C VAL A 569 -16.68 -11.27 -39.04
N ALA A 570 -15.57 -11.19 -39.76
CA ALA A 570 -14.43 -12.10 -39.61
C ALA A 570 -13.74 -11.91 -38.26
N LEU A 571 -13.59 -10.66 -37.79
CA LEU A 571 -13.11 -10.36 -36.45
C LEU A 571 -14.09 -10.84 -35.37
N ALA A 572 -15.39 -10.65 -35.56
CA ALA A 572 -16.40 -11.15 -34.63
C ALA A 572 -16.38 -12.68 -34.51
N ALA A 573 -16.30 -13.40 -35.64
CA ALA A 573 -16.17 -14.85 -35.67
C ALA A 573 -14.89 -15.34 -34.98
N ARG A 574 -13.75 -14.67 -35.21
CA ARG A 574 -12.49 -14.99 -34.51
C ARG A 574 -12.60 -14.77 -33.01
N LEU A 575 -13.28 -13.71 -32.57
CA LEU A 575 -13.48 -13.43 -31.15
C LEU A 575 -14.37 -14.51 -30.49
N TYR A 576 -15.41 -14.98 -31.19
CA TYR A 576 -16.22 -16.13 -30.76
C TYR A 576 -15.38 -17.40 -30.59
N GLU A 577 -14.66 -17.78 -31.65
CA GLU A 577 -13.80 -18.97 -31.69
C GLU A 577 -12.76 -18.98 -30.57
N GLN A 578 -12.18 -17.82 -30.28
CA GLN A 578 -11.17 -17.70 -29.23
C GLN A 578 -11.78 -17.75 -27.82
N VAL A 579 -12.86 -17.00 -27.58
CA VAL A 579 -13.36 -16.75 -26.22
C VAL A 579 -14.42 -17.78 -25.79
N PHE A 580 -15.41 -18.06 -26.64
CA PHE A 580 -16.63 -18.77 -26.25
C PHE A 580 -16.60 -20.25 -26.61
N LYS A 581 -16.04 -20.58 -27.78
CA LYS A 581 -15.94 -21.96 -28.27
C LYS A 581 -15.29 -22.96 -27.28
N PRO A 582 -14.26 -22.59 -26.49
CA PRO A 582 -13.64 -23.52 -25.55
C PRO A 582 -14.59 -24.12 -24.50
N VAL A 583 -15.73 -23.48 -24.22
CA VAL A 583 -16.73 -23.96 -23.26
C VAL A 583 -18.11 -24.19 -23.90
N GLU A 584 -18.21 -24.12 -25.23
CA GLU A 584 -19.47 -24.24 -25.99
C GLU A 584 -20.24 -25.52 -25.67
N ALA A 585 -19.53 -26.64 -25.48
CA ALA A 585 -20.14 -27.92 -25.16
C ALA A 585 -21.00 -27.89 -23.87
N ALA A 586 -20.73 -26.98 -22.93
CA ALA A 586 -21.51 -26.87 -21.69
C ALA A 586 -22.75 -26.00 -21.80
N TRP A 587 -22.92 -25.26 -22.91
CA TRP A 587 -24.00 -24.28 -23.03
C TRP A 587 -24.73 -24.26 -24.38
N LYS A 588 -24.25 -24.99 -25.40
CA LYS A 588 -24.89 -25.04 -26.73
C LYS A 588 -26.35 -25.50 -26.72
N ASP A 589 -26.70 -26.38 -25.79
CA ASP A 589 -28.06 -26.94 -25.64
C ASP A 589 -28.89 -26.16 -24.61
N ALA A 590 -28.36 -25.06 -24.07
CA ALA A 590 -29.05 -24.22 -23.10
C ALA A 590 -30.18 -23.44 -23.77
N ARG A 591 -31.27 -23.24 -23.03
CA ARG A 591 -32.39 -22.38 -23.47
C ARG A 591 -32.09 -20.90 -23.30
N ALA A 592 -31.25 -20.55 -22.32
CA ALA A 592 -30.87 -19.18 -22.02
C ALA A 592 -29.45 -19.12 -21.44
N LEU A 593 -28.71 -18.09 -21.85
CA LEU A 593 -27.36 -17.78 -21.36
C LEU A 593 -27.40 -16.55 -20.46
N LEU A 594 -26.95 -16.70 -19.22
CA LEU A 594 -26.70 -15.59 -18.31
C LEU A 594 -25.24 -15.17 -18.46
N PHE A 595 -24.98 -14.15 -19.27
CA PHE A 595 -23.62 -13.71 -19.54
C PHE A 595 -23.16 -12.60 -18.59
N VAL A 596 -22.05 -12.84 -17.88
CA VAL A 596 -21.41 -11.87 -16.98
C VAL A 596 -20.03 -11.50 -17.56
N PRO A 597 -19.93 -10.46 -18.39
CA PRO A 597 -18.67 -10.04 -18.99
C PRO A 597 -17.72 -9.39 -17.98
N HIS A 598 -16.43 -9.45 -18.27
CA HIS A 598 -15.40 -8.64 -17.62
C HIS A 598 -14.68 -7.75 -18.62
N GLY A 599 -14.37 -6.52 -18.20
CA GLY A 599 -13.51 -5.63 -18.97
C GLY A 599 -14.12 -5.28 -20.33
N PRO A 600 -13.33 -5.25 -21.41
CA PRO A 600 -13.78 -4.74 -22.70
C PRO A 600 -14.95 -5.50 -23.34
N LEU A 601 -15.14 -6.80 -23.06
CA LEU A 601 -16.29 -7.53 -23.58
C LEU A 601 -17.64 -7.02 -23.04
N GLY A 602 -17.64 -6.32 -21.90
CA GLY A 602 -18.86 -5.69 -21.38
C GLY A 602 -19.42 -4.61 -22.30
N ALA A 603 -18.60 -4.10 -23.23
CA ALA A 603 -18.99 -3.10 -24.21
C ALA A 603 -19.47 -3.71 -25.54
N LEU A 604 -19.55 -5.04 -25.68
CA LEU A 604 -19.97 -5.66 -26.94
C LEU A 604 -21.18 -6.58 -26.70
N PRO A 605 -22.33 -6.35 -27.37
CA PRO A 605 -23.43 -7.31 -27.35
C PRO A 605 -22.96 -8.66 -27.91
N ILE A 606 -23.04 -9.72 -27.09
CA ILE A 606 -22.53 -11.05 -27.50
C ILE A 606 -23.30 -11.67 -28.67
N GLY A 607 -24.54 -11.23 -28.92
CA GLY A 607 -25.32 -11.67 -30.08
C GLY A 607 -24.73 -11.25 -31.42
N LEU A 608 -23.73 -10.36 -31.44
CA LEU A 608 -22.99 -9.97 -32.64
C LEU A 608 -21.86 -10.94 -32.99
N LEU A 609 -21.60 -11.95 -32.16
CA LEU A 609 -20.54 -12.92 -32.36
C LEU A 609 -21.12 -14.15 -33.08
N PRO A 610 -20.82 -14.35 -34.38
CA PRO A 610 -21.38 -15.46 -35.13
C PRO A 610 -20.78 -16.79 -34.65
N THR A 611 -21.66 -17.79 -34.49
CA THR A 611 -21.30 -19.15 -34.04
C THR A 611 -20.95 -20.09 -35.19
N ALA A 612 -21.20 -19.65 -36.43
CA ALA A 612 -20.89 -20.35 -37.66
C ALA A 612 -20.24 -19.38 -38.66
N PRO A 613 -19.42 -19.86 -39.61
CA PRO A 613 -18.91 -19.03 -40.70
C PRO A 613 -20.07 -18.35 -41.43
N VAL A 614 -19.91 -17.06 -41.72
CA VAL A 614 -20.86 -16.25 -42.50
C VAL A 614 -20.48 -16.26 -43.96
#